data_AF-A0A7J4VVG6-F1
#
_entry.id   AF-A0A7J4VVG6-F1
#
_cell.length_a   1.000
_cell.length_b   1.000
_cell.length_c   1.000
_cell.angle_alpha   90.00
_cell.angle_beta   90.00
_cell.angle_gamma   90.00
#
_symmetry.space_group_name_H-M   'P 1'
#
loop_
_entity.id
_entity.type
_entity.pdbx_description
1 polymer ?
#
loop_
_entity_poly.entity_id
_entity_poly.type
_entity_poly.pdbx_seq_one_letter_code
_entity_poly.pdbx_strand_id
1 'polypeptide(L)'
;MMTPLARILTSAVAITVFSVSVSNAGYGATLPNYTDAFCRRLTSKMLDPDEKRIETNGCLQDEAKAQKRLTDHWSITTDAALARCQITSSNSYRVLEGCLSQDAGWRCFRGELDCQWN
;
A
#
# COMPACT_ATOMS: atom_id res chain seq x y z
N MET A 1 64.39 -47.41 -11.66
CA MET A 1 63.21 -47.45 -12.54
C MET A 1 62.21 -46.40 -12.08
N MET A 2 61.47 -45.83 -13.02
CA MET A 2 60.83 -44.51 -13.03
C MET A 2 59.79 -44.24 -11.92
N THR A 3 59.75 -42.99 -11.44
CA THR A 3 58.53 -42.32 -10.93
C THR A 3 57.55 -42.07 -12.08
N PRO A 4 56.23 -41.98 -11.80
CA PRO A 4 55.65 -40.66 -11.98
C PRO A 4 54.66 -40.22 -10.89
N LEU A 5 54.70 -38.91 -10.68
CA LEU A 5 53.74 -38.08 -9.96
C LEU A 5 52.32 -38.24 -10.52
N ALA A 6 51.35 -38.51 -9.65
CA ALA A 6 49.94 -38.25 -9.94
C ALA A 6 49.50 -37.00 -9.18
N ARG A 7 49.50 -35.87 -9.89
CA ARG A 7 48.89 -34.60 -9.49
C ARG A 7 47.39 -34.81 -9.37
N ILE A 8 46.85 -34.78 -8.15
CA ILE A 8 45.41 -34.69 -7.95
C ILE A 8 45.03 -33.22 -8.12
N LEU A 9 44.31 -32.96 -9.21
CA LEU A 9 43.78 -31.67 -9.61
C LEU A 9 42.80 -31.16 -8.53
N THR A 10 43.07 -29.99 -7.97
CA THR A 10 42.14 -29.26 -7.10
C THR A 10 40.95 -28.78 -7.93
N SER A 11 39.80 -29.43 -7.77
CA SER A 11 38.52 -28.94 -8.29
C SER A 11 38.13 -27.66 -7.55
N ALA A 12 38.28 -26.51 -8.22
CA ALA A 12 37.75 -25.25 -7.73
C ALA A 12 36.22 -25.30 -7.78
N VAL A 13 35.58 -25.43 -6.61
CA VAL A 13 34.15 -25.22 -6.45
C VAL A 13 33.90 -23.73 -6.48
N ALA A 14 33.45 -23.21 -7.62
CA ALA A 14 33.00 -21.84 -7.75
C ALA A 14 31.67 -21.69 -7.00
N ILE A 15 31.71 -21.12 -5.80
CA ILE A 15 30.52 -20.73 -5.04
C ILE A 15 29.98 -19.46 -5.71
N THR A 16 29.01 -19.63 -6.59
CA THR A 16 28.23 -18.51 -7.14
C THR A 16 27.33 -17.97 -6.04
N VAL A 17 27.73 -16.83 -5.47
CA VAL A 17 26.87 -16.03 -4.61
C VAL A 17 25.75 -15.47 -5.50
N PHE A 18 24.57 -16.09 -5.43
CA PHE A 18 23.36 -15.50 -6.01
C PHE A 18 23.00 -14.28 -5.18
N SER A 19 23.37 -13.10 -5.66
CA SER A 19 22.80 -11.84 -5.21
C SER A 19 21.30 -11.88 -5.55
N VAL A 20 20.46 -12.21 -4.57
CA VAL A 20 19.01 -12.08 -4.72
C VAL A 20 18.73 -10.58 -4.75
N SER A 21 18.61 -10.03 -5.96
CA SER A 21 18.01 -8.73 -6.18
C SER A 21 16.56 -8.83 -5.68
N VAL A 22 16.30 -8.35 -4.47
CA VAL A 22 14.92 -8.11 -4.03
C VAL A 22 14.44 -6.94 -4.84
N SER A 23 13.87 -7.22 -6.01
CA SER A 23 13.12 -6.25 -6.77
C SER A 23 11.97 -5.81 -5.87
N ASN A 24 12.06 -4.60 -5.30
CA ASN A 24 10.90 -3.92 -4.75
C ASN A 24 9.95 -3.68 -5.93
N ALA A 25 9.10 -4.66 -6.18
CA ALA A 25 8.03 -4.57 -7.15
C ALA A 25 7.06 -3.48 -6.67
N GLY A 26 6.84 -2.50 -7.55
CA GLY A 26 5.59 -1.74 -7.58
C GLY A 26 5.58 -0.39 -6.88
N TYR A 27 6.22 0.62 -7.48
CA TYR A 27 5.52 1.89 -7.61
C TYR A 27 4.48 1.71 -8.73
N GLY A 28 3.22 1.40 -8.38
CA GLY A 28 2.22 1.08 -9.41
C GLY A 28 0.88 0.52 -8.96
N ALA A 29 0.64 0.34 -7.64
CA ALA A 29 -0.70 0.06 -7.14
C ALA A 29 -1.75 0.96 -7.81
N THR A 30 -2.83 0.40 -8.34
CA THR A 30 -3.94 1.20 -8.89
C THR A 30 -4.86 1.62 -7.75
N LEU A 31 -5.26 2.89 -7.72
CA LEU A 31 -6.25 3.38 -6.77
C LEU A 31 -7.55 2.56 -6.91
N PRO A 32 -8.06 1.93 -5.84
CA PRO A 32 -9.31 1.18 -5.91
C PRO A 32 -10.46 2.08 -6.32
N ASN A 33 -11.39 1.54 -7.11
CA ASN A 33 -12.62 2.25 -7.47
C ASN A 33 -13.77 1.79 -6.56
N TYR A 34 -14.04 2.56 -5.50
CA TYR A 34 -15.17 2.32 -4.60
C TYR A 34 -16.46 3.00 -5.10
N THR A 35 -17.59 2.39 -4.77
CA THR A 35 -18.94 2.90 -5.08
C THR A 35 -19.58 3.52 -3.85
N ASP A 36 -20.71 4.20 -4.03
CA ASP A 36 -21.56 4.76 -2.97
C ASP A 36 -22.12 3.75 -1.96
N ALA A 37 -21.88 2.45 -2.17
CA ALA A 37 -22.41 1.38 -1.33
C ALA A 37 -22.02 1.52 0.15
N PHE A 38 -20.83 2.07 0.45
CA PHE A 38 -20.41 2.35 1.82
C PHE A 38 -21.37 3.33 2.51
N CYS A 39 -21.59 4.51 1.91
CA CYS A 39 -22.46 5.53 2.47
C CYS A 39 -23.92 5.07 2.58
N ARG A 40 -24.42 4.34 1.58
CA ARG A 40 -25.78 3.78 1.61
C ARG A 40 -25.96 2.74 2.72
N ARG A 41 -24.93 1.93 3.00
CA ARG A 41 -24.96 0.99 4.14
C ARG A 41 -24.94 1.73 5.47
N LEU A 42 -24.09 2.75 5.59
CA LEU A 42 -23.93 3.55 6.81
C LEU A 42 -25.25 4.18 7.27
N THR A 43 -26.02 4.74 6.34
CA THR A 43 -27.29 5.40 6.64
C THR A 43 -28.51 4.49 6.49
N SER A 44 -28.31 3.19 6.24
CA SER A 44 -29.40 2.26 5.89
C SER A 44 -30.47 2.11 6.98
N LYS A 45 -30.10 2.30 8.24
CA LYS A 45 -30.96 2.13 9.42
C LYS A 45 -31.53 3.43 9.98
N MET A 46 -31.22 4.58 9.38
CA MET A 46 -31.83 5.85 9.75
C MET A 46 -33.33 5.83 9.43
N LEU A 47 -34.14 6.22 10.40
CA LEU A 47 -35.60 6.19 10.31
C LEU A 47 -36.16 7.46 9.69
N ASP A 48 -35.54 8.61 9.99
CA ASP A 48 -35.93 9.89 9.42
C ASP A 48 -35.39 10.00 7.97
N PRO A 49 -36.26 10.20 6.97
CA PRO A 49 -35.86 10.24 5.57
C PRO A 49 -35.03 11.49 5.21
N ASP A 50 -35.25 12.61 5.89
CA ASP A 50 -34.51 13.85 5.64
C ASP A 50 -33.11 13.77 6.26
N GLU A 51 -32.98 13.29 7.50
CA GLU A 51 -31.70 12.99 8.16
C GLU A 51 -30.92 11.97 7.33
N LYS A 52 -31.55 10.86 6.92
CA LYS A 52 -30.93 9.86 6.06
C LYS A 52 -30.36 10.49 4.78
N ARG A 53 -31.11 11.38 4.13
CA ARG A 53 -30.66 12.08 2.93
C ARG A 53 -29.47 12.98 3.22
N ILE A 54 -29.53 13.78 4.29
CA ILE A 54 -28.47 14.71 4.70
C ILE A 54 -27.18 13.93 4.99
N GLU A 55 -27.26 12.90 5.82
CA GLU A 55 -26.10 12.09 6.23
C GLU A 55 -25.52 11.28 5.08
N THR A 56 -26.37 10.77 4.17
CA THR A 56 -25.88 10.08 2.97
C THR A 56 -25.10 11.03 2.07
N ASN A 57 -25.63 12.23 1.84
CA ASN A 57 -24.97 13.24 1.03
C ASN A 57 -23.66 13.73 1.67
N GLY A 58 -23.65 13.93 3.00
CA GLY A 58 -22.44 14.27 3.74
C GLY A 58 -21.36 13.21 3.58
N CYS A 59 -21.71 11.93 3.75
CA CYS A 59 -20.79 10.82 3.55
C CYS A 59 -20.22 10.79 2.11
N LEU A 60 -21.06 10.97 1.09
CA LEU A 60 -20.61 10.99 -0.31
C LEU A 60 -19.62 12.13 -0.59
N GLN A 61 -19.85 13.31 -0.02
CA GLN A 61 -18.91 14.44 -0.14
C GLN A 61 -17.57 14.14 0.53
N ASP A 62 -17.57 13.51 1.71
CA ASP A 62 -16.34 13.15 2.41
C ASP A 62 -15.55 12.06 1.68
N GLU A 63 -16.24 11.07 1.10
CA GLU A 63 -15.63 10.05 0.25
C GLU A 63 -15.00 10.66 -1.00
N ALA A 64 -15.67 11.60 -1.67
CA ALA A 64 -15.12 12.29 -2.83
C ALA A 64 -13.88 13.14 -2.48
N LYS A 65 -13.89 13.82 -1.33
CA LYS A 65 -12.72 14.56 -0.83
C LYS A 65 -11.56 13.62 -0.51
N ALA A 66 -11.83 12.48 0.12
CA ALA A 66 -10.82 11.47 0.45
C ALA A 66 -10.23 10.84 -0.82
N GLN A 67 -11.06 10.49 -1.79
CA GLN A 67 -10.62 10.00 -3.10
C GLN A 67 -9.69 11.01 -3.78
N LYS A 68 -10.04 12.29 -3.75
CA LYS A 68 -9.19 13.36 -4.30
C LYS A 68 -7.83 13.42 -3.61
N ARG A 69 -7.78 13.44 -2.26
CA ARG A 69 -6.50 13.47 -1.52
C ARG A 69 -5.65 12.22 -1.78
N LEU A 70 -6.27 11.05 -1.82
CA LEU A 70 -5.60 9.81 -2.20
C LEU A 70 -5.01 9.90 -3.61
N THR A 71 -5.75 10.46 -4.56
CA THR A 71 -5.28 10.64 -5.94
C THR A 71 -4.09 11.60 -5.99
N ASP A 72 -4.21 12.75 -5.34
CA ASP A 72 -3.19 13.80 -5.33
C ASP A 72 -1.87 13.32 -4.67
N HIS A 73 -1.95 12.37 -3.73
CA HIS A 73 -0.79 11.82 -3.00
C HIS A 73 -0.52 10.34 -3.31
N TRP A 74 -1.05 9.80 -4.40
CA TRP A 74 -0.99 8.36 -4.63
C TRP A 74 0.45 7.84 -4.83
N SER A 75 1.34 8.69 -5.36
CA SER A 75 2.74 8.36 -5.66
C SER A 75 3.57 7.89 -4.46
N ILE A 76 3.17 8.25 -3.24
CA ILE A 76 3.86 7.82 -2.01
C ILE A 76 3.30 6.51 -1.44
N THR A 77 2.25 5.95 -2.03
CA THR A 77 1.65 4.68 -1.60
C THR A 77 2.49 3.49 -2.08
N THR A 78 2.69 2.49 -1.22
CA THR A 78 3.35 1.24 -1.57
C THR A 78 2.33 0.11 -1.68
N ASP A 79 2.62 -0.90 -2.51
CA ASP A 79 1.78 -2.09 -2.65
C ASP A 79 1.56 -2.80 -1.30
N ALA A 80 2.61 -2.86 -0.47
CA ALA A 80 2.53 -3.46 0.87
C ALA A 80 1.59 -2.70 1.81
N ALA A 81 1.63 -1.36 1.79
CA ALA A 81 0.72 -0.52 2.56
C ALA A 81 -0.71 -0.66 2.05
N LEU A 82 -0.91 -0.64 0.73
CA LEU A 82 -2.22 -0.79 0.12
C LEU A 82 -2.87 -2.14 0.48
N ALA A 83 -2.13 -3.25 0.36
CA ALA A 83 -2.62 -4.57 0.69
C ALA A 83 -3.08 -4.68 2.15
N ARG A 84 -2.31 -4.09 3.10
CA ARG A 84 -2.71 -4.03 4.51
C ARG A 84 -3.96 -3.17 4.71
N CYS A 85 -3.98 -1.96 4.14
CA CYS A 85 -5.04 -0.98 4.39
C CYS A 85 -6.37 -1.35 3.73
N GLN A 86 -6.35 -2.08 2.61
CA GLN A 86 -7.57 -2.55 1.95
C GLN A 86 -8.38 -3.53 2.81
N ILE A 87 -7.72 -4.34 3.63
CA ILE A 87 -8.41 -5.31 4.52
C ILE A 87 -9.34 -4.57 5.49
N THR A 88 -8.92 -3.39 5.96
CA THR A 88 -9.67 -2.60 6.94
C THR A 88 -10.50 -1.47 6.31
N SER A 89 -10.30 -1.15 5.02
CA SER A 89 -10.91 0.04 4.40
C SER A 89 -12.43 -0.05 4.26
N SER A 90 -13.02 -1.25 4.34
CA SER A 90 -14.48 -1.45 4.19
C SER A 90 -15.06 -0.85 2.89
N ASN A 91 -14.24 -0.72 1.85
CA ASN A 91 -14.54 -0.02 0.60
C ASN A 91 -14.92 1.47 0.80
N SER A 92 -14.26 2.15 1.74
CA SER A 92 -14.33 3.59 1.96
C SER A 92 -12.98 4.23 1.65
N TYR A 93 -12.99 5.27 0.83
CA TYR A 93 -11.82 6.11 0.57
C TYR A 93 -11.35 6.80 1.83
N ARG A 94 -12.26 7.30 2.67
CA ARG A 94 -11.90 7.96 3.94
C ARG A 94 -11.18 7.02 4.89
N VAL A 95 -11.63 5.77 5.02
CA VAL A 95 -10.96 4.78 5.87
C VAL A 95 -9.62 4.35 5.26
N LEU A 96 -9.56 4.15 3.94
CA LEU A 96 -8.32 3.84 3.23
C LEU A 96 -7.27 4.95 3.42
N GLU A 97 -7.68 6.20 3.26
CA GLU A 97 -6.86 7.39 3.48
C GLU A 97 -6.29 7.44 4.91
N GLY A 98 -7.13 7.19 5.92
CA GLY A 98 -6.67 7.17 7.31
C GLY A 98 -5.57 6.12 7.55
N CYS A 99 -5.71 4.94 6.97
CA CYS A 99 -4.68 3.91 7.08
C CYS A 99 -3.40 4.25 6.31
N LEU A 100 -3.52 4.73 5.07
CA LEU A 100 -2.36 5.07 4.23
C LEU A 100 -1.61 6.30 4.75
N SER A 101 -2.30 7.29 5.30
CA SER A 101 -1.67 8.45 5.94
C SER A 101 -0.90 8.05 7.20
N GLN A 102 -1.40 7.09 7.99
CA GLN A 102 -0.66 6.53 9.11
C GLN A 102 0.61 5.79 8.66
N ASP A 103 0.53 4.98 7.60
CA ASP A 103 1.70 4.31 7.04
C ASP A 103 2.74 5.33 6.52
N ALA A 104 2.29 6.33 5.76
CA ALA A 104 3.14 7.42 5.27
C ALA A 104 3.81 8.18 6.43
N GLY A 105 3.06 8.51 7.48
CA GLY A 105 3.58 9.17 8.68
C GLY A 105 4.65 8.34 9.40
N TRP A 106 4.46 7.01 9.50
CA TRP A 106 5.47 6.14 10.10
C TRP A 106 6.73 6.00 9.25
N ARG A 107 6.58 5.90 7.93
CA ARG A 107 7.71 5.88 6.99
C ARG A 107 8.49 7.19 7.04
N CYS A 108 7.77 8.30 7.16
CA CYS A 108 8.34 9.61 7.40
C CYS A 108 9.20 9.64 8.67
N PHE A 109 8.62 9.21 9.79
CA PHE A 109 9.29 9.18 11.09
C PHE A 109 10.55 8.29 11.09
N ARG A 110 10.56 7.21 10.30
CA ARG A 110 11.72 6.32 10.12
C ARG A 110 12.75 6.80 9.09
N GLY A 111 12.50 7.91 8.38
CA GLY A 111 13.37 8.40 7.31
C GLY A 111 13.30 7.58 6.02
N GLU A 112 12.25 6.75 5.85
CA GLU A 112 11.99 5.95 4.64
C GLU A 112 11.22 6.73 3.56
N LEU A 113 10.62 7.85 3.94
CA LEU A 113 9.93 8.78 3.07
C LEU A 113 10.43 10.19 3.41
N ASP A 114 10.89 10.94 2.41
CA ASP A 114 11.20 12.35 2.60
C ASP A 114 9.89 13.14 2.72
N CYS A 115 9.61 13.65 3.92
CA CYS A 115 8.52 14.58 4.13
C CYS A 115 9.10 15.90 4.56
N GLN A 116 8.82 16.92 3.79
CA GLN A 116 9.19 18.28 4.17
C GLN A 116 8.27 18.76 5.27
N TRP A 117 8.86 19.09 6.42
CA TRP A 117 8.22 19.76 7.54
C TRP A 117 8.44 21.27 7.39
N ASN A 118 7.85 21.89 6.36
CA ASN A 118 7.85 23.34 6.22
C ASN A 118 6.58 23.93 6.83
#